data_AF-A0A9P7XHB7-F1
#
_entry.id   AF-A0A9P7XHB7-F1
#
_cell.length_a   1.000
_cell.length_b   1.000
_cell.length_c   1.000
_cell.angle_alpha   90.00
_cell.angle_beta   90.00
_cell.angle_gamma   90.00
#
_symmetry.space_group_name_H-M   'P 1'
#
loop_
_entity.id
_entity.type
_entity.pdbx_description
1 polymer ?
#
loop_
_entity_poly.entity_id
_entity_poly.type
_entity_poly.pdbx_seq_one_letter_code
_entity_poly.pdbx_strand_id
1 'polypeptide(L)'
;MARKPNLYPTCVCRRCELEKEDNDHVWKCPSAAETTTEIWKEAMGKISEWGVQATNSYNAARKREYKRAVDRGRQVPRPVPIHWWPPSDADYVRGFSSIGGARAVHSGSPALDRDEKPMWNVSDLLRGITPLSMLTEWSAVFRTPMSIAKTVLHKFVGYLEAQASELIWKPRCSATIAWEQTQGIFAKNKTSKYTGPRATIVAQSQVLDRTATGGWCTEEFGL
;
A
#
# COMPACT_ATOMS: atom_id res chain seq x y z
N MET A 1 20.32 -10.59 -13.42
CA MET A 1 21.39 -9.58 -13.52
C MET A 1 22.44 -9.89 -12.45
N ALA A 2 23.74 -9.86 -12.77
CA ALA A 2 24.79 -10.03 -11.76
C ALA A 2 24.98 -8.71 -10.99
N ARG A 3 25.06 -8.77 -9.65
CA ARG A 3 25.27 -7.61 -8.77
C ARG A 3 26.65 -6.99 -9.03
N LYS A 4 26.76 -5.66 -8.94
CA LYS A 4 28.04 -4.92 -8.99
C LYS A 4 28.26 -4.13 -7.68
N PRO A 5 28.62 -4.80 -6.58
CA PRO A 5 28.78 -4.16 -5.27
C PRO A 5 29.76 -2.98 -5.29
N ASN A 6 30.75 -3.05 -6.17
CA ASN A 6 31.81 -2.07 -6.34
C ASN A 6 31.29 -0.67 -6.73
N LEU A 7 30.09 -0.58 -7.32
CA LEU A 7 29.49 0.70 -7.71
C LEU A 7 28.85 1.44 -6.52
N TYR A 8 28.48 0.72 -5.46
CA TYR A 8 27.78 1.29 -4.31
C TYR A 8 28.55 0.96 -3.03
N PRO A 9 29.59 1.76 -2.71
CA PRO A 9 30.46 1.47 -1.57
C PRO A 9 29.76 1.66 -0.22
N THR A 10 28.70 2.47 -0.19
CA THR A 10 27.86 2.69 0.99
C THR A 10 26.39 2.55 0.64
N CYS A 11 25.63 2.03 1.61
CA CYS A 11 24.20 1.82 1.53
C CYS A 11 23.44 2.87 2.31
N VAL A 12 23.93 4.11 2.33
CA VAL A 12 23.26 5.21 3.04
C VAL A 12 22.14 5.75 2.17
N CYS A 13 20.99 6.04 2.77
CA CYS A 13 19.86 6.62 2.05
C CYS A 13 20.23 7.98 1.48
N ARG A 14 20.05 8.14 0.16
CA ARG A 14 20.38 9.39 -0.55
C ARG A 14 19.38 10.52 -0.35
N ARG A 15 18.32 10.29 0.43
CA ARG A 15 17.36 11.34 0.82
C ARG A 15 17.69 11.95 2.17
N CYS A 16 17.89 11.11 3.19
CA CYS A 16 18.14 11.60 4.54
C CYS A 16 19.63 11.68 4.87
N GLU A 17 20.47 10.86 4.23
CA GLU A 17 21.89 10.71 4.54
C GLU A 17 22.22 10.27 5.98
N LEU A 18 21.21 9.87 6.76
CA LEU A 18 21.35 9.51 8.18
C LEU A 18 21.48 8.00 8.40
N GLU A 19 20.66 7.22 7.71
CA GLU A 19 20.52 5.78 7.98
C GLU A 19 20.90 4.93 6.77
N LYS A 20 21.17 3.65 7.06
CA LYS A 20 21.31 2.65 6.00
C LYS A 20 19.97 2.47 5.31
N GLU A 21 19.99 2.58 3.99
CA GLU A 21 18.88 2.28 3.13
C GLU A 21 18.66 0.78 3.01
N ASP A 22 17.46 0.36 3.39
CA ASP A 22 16.88 -0.94 3.09
C ASP A 22 15.44 -0.75 2.57
N ASN A 23 14.75 -1.86 2.27
CA ASN A 23 13.40 -1.81 1.69
C ASN A 23 12.43 -1.04 2.60
N ASP A 24 12.58 -1.14 3.92
CA ASP A 24 11.70 -0.50 4.89
C ASP A 24 12.04 0.98 5.08
N HIS A 25 13.32 1.33 5.11
CA HIS A 25 13.79 2.71 5.26
C HIS A 25 13.24 3.61 4.15
N VAL A 26 13.09 3.13 2.92
CA VAL A 26 12.53 3.94 1.81
C VAL A 26 11.18 4.57 2.18
N TRP A 27 10.34 3.83 2.92
CA TRP A 27 8.98 4.25 3.29
C TRP A 27 8.89 4.82 4.71
N LYS A 28 9.93 4.62 5.53
CA LYS A 28 10.05 5.15 6.89
C LYS A 28 11.07 6.28 7.00
N CYS A 29 11.60 6.73 5.87
CA CYS A 29 12.65 7.73 5.80
C CYS A 29 12.20 8.99 6.55
N PRO A 30 12.99 9.52 7.50
CA PRO A 30 12.63 10.72 8.26
C PRO A 30 12.31 11.91 7.36
N SER A 31 13.07 12.07 6.27
CA SER A 31 12.85 13.10 5.23
C SER A 31 11.58 12.90 4.39
N ALA A 32 10.79 11.85 4.66
CA ALA A 32 9.50 11.56 4.02
C ALA A 32 8.34 11.50 5.04
N ALA A 33 8.62 11.69 6.34
CA ALA A 33 7.63 11.45 7.39
C ALA A 33 6.45 12.43 7.34
N GLU A 34 6.73 13.71 7.06
CA GLU A 34 5.70 14.74 6.86
C GLU A 34 4.83 14.41 5.65
N THR A 35 5.45 14.14 4.50
CA THR A 35 4.75 13.70 3.28
C THR A 35 3.88 12.48 3.51
N THR A 36 4.37 11.49 4.26
CA THR A 36 3.58 10.29 4.61
C THR A 36 2.34 10.65 5.42
N THR A 37 2.48 11.58 6.37
CA THR A 37 1.38 12.07 7.20
C THR A 37 0.35 12.84 6.38
N GLU A 38 0.80 13.67 5.43
CA GLU A 38 -0.08 14.40 4.51
C GLU A 38 -0.87 13.45 3.60
N ILE A 39 -0.18 12.51 2.93
CA ILE A 39 -0.81 11.49 2.08
C ILE A 39 -1.90 10.73 2.86
N TRP A 40 -1.59 10.32 4.09
CA TRP A 40 -2.54 9.63 4.94
C TRP A 40 -3.76 10.49 5.28
N LYS A 41 -3.55 11.73 5.73
CA LYS A 41 -4.63 12.67 6.07
C LYS A 41 -5.55 12.91 4.87
N GLU A 42 -4.99 13.11 3.68
CA GLU A 42 -5.77 13.28 2.46
C GLU A 42 -6.57 12.02 2.09
N ALA A 43 -5.94 10.84 2.18
CA ALA A 43 -6.61 9.57 1.91
C ALA A 43 -7.79 9.35 2.86
N MET A 44 -7.60 9.67 4.14
CA MET A 44 -8.65 9.61 5.17
C MET A 44 -9.81 10.54 4.87
N GLY A 45 -9.53 11.77 4.44
CA GLY A 45 -10.56 12.75 4.04
C GLY A 45 -11.44 12.28 2.87
N LYS A 46 -10.96 11.35 2.05
CA LYS A 46 -11.68 10.83 0.87
C LYS A 46 -12.54 9.59 1.16
N ILE A 47 -12.37 8.93 2.31
CA ILE A 47 -13.07 7.67 2.63
C ILE A 47 -14.59 7.85 2.56
N SER A 48 -15.12 8.93 3.13
CA SER A 48 -16.57 9.19 3.11
C SER A 48 -17.12 9.36 1.69
N GLU A 49 -16.41 10.09 0.83
CA GLU A 49 -16.81 10.27 -0.57
C GLU A 49 -16.85 8.92 -1.31
N TRP A 50 -15.78 8.12 -1.17
CA TRP A 50 -15.70 6.80 -1.78
C TRP A 50 -16.75 5.84 -1.24
N GLY A 51 -17.06 5.91 0.05
CA GLY A 51 -18.11 5.11 0.68
C GLY A 51 -19.50 5.43 0.14
N VAL A 52 -19.83 6.72 -0.02
CA VAL A 52 -21.08 7.15 -0.66
C VAL A 52 -21.15 6.65 -2.10
N GLN A 53 -20.08 6.84 -2.90
CA GLN A 53 -20.03 6.37 -4.28
C GLN A 53 -20.21 4.85 -4.39
N ALA A 54 -19.49 4.08 -3.57
CA ALA A 54 -19.56 2.62 -3.55
C ALA A 54 -20.95 2.13 -3.15
N THR A 55 -21.58 2.77 -2.16
CA THR A 55 -22.94 2.46 -1.71
C THR A 55 -23.98 2.73 -2.79
N ASN A 56 -23.87 3.86 -3.48
CA ASN A 56 -24.76 4.20 -4.59
C ASN A 56 -24.64 3.19 -5.75
N SER A 57 -23.41 2.84 -6.14
CA SER A 57 -23.17 1.82 -7.17
C SER A 57 -23.71 0.46 -6.76
N TYR A 58 -23.55 0.07 -5.49
CA TYR A 58 -24.09 -1.19 -4.94
C TYR A 58 -25.62 -1.24 -5.00
N ASN A 59 -26.30 -0.19 -4.51
CA ASN A 59 -27.75 -0.10 -4.57
C ASN A 59 -28.27 -0.12 -6.02
N ALA A 60 -27.59 0.59 -6.93
CA ALA A 60 -27.94 0.60 -8.35
C ALA A 60 -27.80 -0.79 -9.00
N ALA A 61 -26.75 -1.55 -8.66
CA ALA A 61 -26.57 -2.92 -9.13
C ALA A 61 -27.72 -3.83 -8.68
N ARG A 62 -28.07 -3.81 -7.38
CA ARG A 62 -29.19 -4.60 -6.83
C ARG A 62 -30.53 -4.23 -7.43
N LYS A 63 -30.78 -2.93 -7.65
CA LYS A 63 -32.00 -2.46 -8.31
C LYS A 63 -32.12 -2.99 -9.74
N ARG A 64 -31.01 -3.03 -10.49
CA ARG A 64 -30.97 -3.61 -11.85
C ARG A 64 -31.21 -5.11 -11.83
N GLU A 65 -30.62 -5.85 -10.89
CA GLU A 65 -30.82 -7.28 -10.73
C GLU A 65 -32.26 -7.64 -10.37
N TYR A 66 -32.86 -6.90 -9.43
CA TYR A 66 -34.27 -7.04 -9.08
C TYR A 66 -35.17 -6.85 -10.31
N LYS A 67 -34.96 -5.77 -11.07
CA LYS A 67 -35.73 -5.51 -12.29
C LYS A 67 -35.61 -6.68 -13.29
N ARG A 68 -34.39 -7.16 -13.55
CA ARG A 68 -34.15 -8.31 -14.44
C ARG A 68 -34.82 -9.59 -13.96
N ALA A 69 -34.96 -9.79 -12.65
CA ALA A 69 -35.63 -10.97 -12.10
C ALA A 69 -37.16 -10.88 -12.30
N VAL A 70 -37.74 -9.71 -12.01
CA VAL A 70 -39.17 -9.44 -12.25
C VAL A 70 -39.52 -9.55 -13.73
N ASP A 71 -38.70 -8.98 -14.62
CA ASP A 71 -38.90 -9.07 -16.09
C ASP A 71 -38.86 -10.53 -16.60
N ARG A 72 -38.22 -11.44 -15.85
CA ARG A 72 -38.17 -12.89 -16.13
C ARG A 72 -39.28 -13.68 -15.42
N GLY A 73 -40.27 -13.01 -14.84
CA GLY A 73 -41.38 -13.66 -14.13
C GLY A 73 -41.01 -14.26 -12.77
N ARG A 74 -39.81 -13.97 -12.23
CA ARG A 74 -39.43 -14.44 -10.89
C ARG A 74 -39.99 -13.51 -9.82
N GLN A 75 -40.64 -14.08 -8.81
CA GLN A 75 -40.95 -13.34 -7.59
C GLN A 75 -39.70 -13.30 -6.70
N VAL A 76 -39.09 -12.13 -6.60
CA VAL A 76 -37.97 -11.86 -5.69
C VAL A 76 -38.32 -10.69 -4.78
N PRO A 77 -37.85 -10.67 -3.51
CA PRO A 77 -38.06 -9.52 -2.63
C PRO A 77 -37.44 -8.23 -3.21
N ARG A 78 -38.15 -7.11 -3.06
CA ARG A 78 -37.62 -5.80 -3.44
C ARG A 78 -36.41 -5.46 -2.57
N PRO A 79 -35.25 -5.10 -3.15
CA PRO A 79 -34.08 -4.75 -2.36
C PRO A 79 -34.31 -3.44 -1.62
N VAL A 80 -34.04 -3.46 -0.31
CA VAL A 80 -33.99 -2.25 0.52
C VAL A 80 -32.64 -1.56 0.30
N PRO A 81 -32.62 -0.25 -0.06
CA PRO A 81 -31.38 0.50 -0.16
C PRO A 81 -30.65 0.56 1.19
N ILE A 82 -29.34 0.46 1.13
CA ILE A 82 -28.47 0.73 2.29
C ILE A 82 -27.88 2.13 2.16
N HIS A 83 -27.57 2.76 3.29
CA HIS A 83 -26.98 4.09 3.35
C HIS A 83 -25.55 4.01 3.87
N TRP A 84 -24.69 4.88 3.35
CA TRP A 84 -23.35 5.05 3.89
C TRP A 84 -23.42 5.83 5.19
N TRP A 85 -22.77 5.30 6.23
CA TRP A 85 -22.61 5.98 7.50
C TRP A 85 -21.16 6.44 7.60
N PRO A 86 -20.91 7.78 7.64
CA PRO A 86 -19.57 8.30 7.80
C PRO A 86 -18.90 7.70 9.05
N PRO A 87 -17.66 7.22 8.97
CA PRO A 87 -16.95 6.69 10.13
C PRO A 87 -16.66 7.81 11.14
N SER A 88 -16.82 7.52 12.43
CA SER A 88 -16.30 8.39 13.50
C SER A 88 -14.78 8.25 13.64
N ASP A 89 -14.13 9.16 14.38
CA ASP A 89 -12.70 9.02 14.69
C ASP A 89 -12.38 7.69 15.41
N ALA A 90 -13.28 7.24 16.29
CA ALA A 90 -13.16 5.95 16.95
C ALA A 90 -13.28 4.77 15.96
N ASP A 91 -14.07 4.93 14.90
CA ASP A 91 -14.17 3.93 13.84
C ASP A 91 -12.87 3.83 13.05
N TYR A 92 -12.25 4.97 12.72
CA TYR A 92 -10.94 4.97 12.05
C TYR A 92 -9.89 4.25 12.89
N VAL A 93 -9.77 4.58 14.18
CA VAL A 93 -8.83 3.91 15.08
C VAL A 93 -9.03 2.40 15.12
N ARG A 94 -10.28 1.92 15.09
CA ARG A 94 -10.59 0.49 15.03
C ARG A 94 -10.28 -0.14 13.67
N GLY A 95 -10.59 0.55 12.57
CA GLY A 95 -10.40 0.05 11.21
C GLY A 95 -8.94 -0.09 10.79
N PHE A 96 -7.99 0.43 11.57
CA PHE A 96 -6.55 0.27 11.37
C PHE A 96 -5.88 -0.50 12.51
N SER A 97 -6.64 -1.23 13.32
CA SER A 97 -6.12 -1.90 14.51
C SER A 97 -5.02 -2.92 14.19
N SER A 98 -5.10 -3.56 13.02
CA SER A 98 -4.07 -4.49 12.54
C SER A 98 -2.86 -3.84 11.89
N ILE A 99 -2.81 -2.51 11.76
CA ILE A 99 -1.78 -1.78 11.02
C ILE A 99 -0.88 -1.00 11.97
N GLY A 100 0.35 -1.47 12.13
CA GLY A 100 1.41 -0.80 12.86
C GLY A 100 1.70 0.60 12.33
N GLY A 101 1.80 1.56 13.26
CA GLY A 101 2.06 2.96 12.95
C GLY A 101 0.85 3.75 12.44
N ALA A 102 -0.27 3.12 12.10
CA ALA A 102 -1.44 3.83 11.57
C ALA A 102 -2.00 4.86 12.56
N ARG A 103 -2.02 4.55 13.86
CA ARG A 103 -2.41 5.51 14.90
C ARG A 103 -1.45 6.70 14.98
N ALA A 104 -0.15 6.46 14.84
CA ALA A 104 0.84 7.54 14.89
C ALA A 104 0.67 8.50 13.70
N VAL A 105 0.46 7.96 12.49
CA VAL A 105 0.22 8.77 11.29
C VAL A 105 -1.15 9.46 11.33
N HIS A 106 -2.16 8.83 11.95
CA HIS A 106 -3.50 9.38 12.07
C HIS A 106 -3.61 10.50 13.14
N SER A 107 -3.04 10.28 14.33
CA SER A 107 -3.23 11.13 15.51
C SER A 107 -2.00 11.99 15.86
N GLY A 108 -0.87 11.82 15.16
CA GLY A 108 0.39 12.50 15.46
C GLY A 108 1.04 12.10 16.79
N SER A 109 0.45 11.16 17.52
CA SER A 109 0.94 10.69 18.81
C SER A 109 1.59 9.30 18.63
N PRO A 110 2.84 9.10 19.07
CA PRO A 110 3.43 7.77 19.08
C PRO A 110 2.54 6.84 19.93
N ALA A 111 2.31 5.63 19.44
CA ALA A 111 1.55 4.66 20.22
C ALA A 111 2.33 4.35 21.50
N LEU A 112 1.62 4.17 22.62
CA LEU A 112 2.17 3.33 23.69
C LEU A 112 2.15 1.92 23.13
N ASP A 113 3.34 1.40 22.86
CA ASP A 113 3.56 0.11 22.26
C ASP A 113 2.73 -0.94 23.01
N ARG A 114 1.73 -1.54 22.34
CA ARG A 114 1.31 -2.88 22.73
C ARG A 114 2.42 -3.80 22.25
N ASP A 115 2.97 -4.61 23.15
CA ASP A 115 4.16 -5.45 23.03
C ASP A 115 4.19 -6.48 21.87
N GLU A 116 3.29 -6.42 20.89
CA GLU A 116 3.31 -7.28 19.72
C GLU A 116 3.58 -6.47 18.47
N LYS A 117 4.77 -6.68 17.90
CA LYS A 117 5.16 -6.19 16.57
C LYS A 117 4.05 -6.54 15.57
N PRO A 118 3.29 -5.57 15.07
CA PRO A 118 2.15 -5.85 14.21
C PRO A 118 2.62 -6.52 12.92
N MET A 119 1.80 -7.44 12.41
CA MET A 119 2.12 -8.20 11.18
C MET A 119 2.18 -7.30 9.94
N TRP A 120 1.47 -6.17 9.97
CA TRP A 120 1.34 -5.21 8.87
C TRP A 120 1.60 -3.80 9.35
N ASN A 121 2.14 -2.96 8.47
CA ASN A 121 2.58 -1.60 8.79
C ASN A 121 2.01 -0.60 7.77
N VAL A 122 2.04 0.70 8.08
CA VAL A 122 1.71 1.76 7.11
C VAL A 122 2.54 1.62 5.81
N SER A 123 3.81 1.24 5.92
CA SER A 123 4.68 1.02 4.75
C SER A 123 4.15 -0.05 3.78
N ASP A 124 3.46 -1.08 4.28
CA ASP A 124 2.87 -2.10 3.42
C ASP A 124 1.72 -1.52 2.60
N LEU A 125 0.89 -0.66 3.21
CA LEU A 125 -0.20 0.02 2.51
C LEU A 125 0.32 1.01 1.46
N LEU A 126 1.39 1.75 1.76
CA LEU A 126 2.03 2.66 0.80
C LEU A 126 2.63 1.92 -0.42
N ARG A 127 2.96 0.63 -0.26
CA ARG A 127 3.40 -0.26 -1.34
C ARG A 127 2.24 -0.91 -2.10
N GLY A 128 0.99 -0.57 -1.79
CA GLY A 128 -0.20 -1.16 -2.40
C GLY A 128 -0.62 -2.52 -1.79
N ILE A 129 0.07 -3.00 -0.75
CA ILE A 129 -0.23 -4.31 -0.15
C ILE A 129 -1.37 -4.16 0.84
N THR A 130 -2.47 -4.86 0.59
CA THR A 130 -3.68 -4.77 1.44
C THR A 130 -3.90 -6.06 2.24
N PRO A 131 -3.91 -6.01 3.58
CA PRO A 131 -4.23 -7.18 4.41
C PRO A 131 -5.69 -7.61 4.28
N LEU A 132 -5.93 -8.92 4.26
CA LEU A 132 -7.32 -9.44 4.26
C LEU A 132 -8.06 -9.11 5.57
N SER A 133 -7.35 -9.05 6.70
CA SER A 133 -7.92 -8.66 8.00
C SER A 133 -8.58 -7.29 7.94
N MET A 134 -7.94 -6.35 7.24
CA MET A 134 -8.41 -4.97 7.09
C MET A 134 -9.75 -4.89 6.36
N LEU A 135 -10.02 -5.78 5.39
CA LEU A 135 -11.32 -5.86 4.73
C LEU A 135 -12.43 -6.26 5.72
N THR A 136 -12.17 -7.26 6.56
CA THR A 136 -13.11 -7.72 7.58
C THR A 136 -13.35 -6.63 8.63
N GLU A 137 -12.29 -5.98 9.09
CA GLU A 137 -12.36 -4.83 10.02
C GLU A 137 -13.21 -3.69 9.43
N TRP A 138 -12.95 -3.29 8.18
CA TRP A 138 -13.66 -2.18 7.54
C TRP A 138 -15.13 -2.50 7.28
N SER A 139 -15.45 -3.73 6.89
CA SER A 139 -16.84 -4.16 6.72
C SER A 139 -17.61 -4.08 8.04
N ALA A 140 -16.99 -4.51 9.14
CA ALA A 140 -17.58 -4.45 10.47
C ALA A 140 -17.71 -3.01 10.99
N VAL A 141 -16.64 -2.23 10.89
CA VAL A 141 -16.57 -0.85 11.37
C VAL A 141 -17.54 0.06 10.63
N PHE A 142 -17.55 0.00 9.29
CA PHE A 142 -18.45 0.83 8.47
C PHE A 142 -19.87 0.26 8.37
N ARG A 143 -20.11 -0.93 8.94
CA ARG A 143 -21.41 -1.63 8.90
C ARG A 143 -21.93 -1.77 7.47
N THR A 144 -21.03 -2.11 6.56
CA THR A 144 -21.35 -2.25 5.13
C THR A 144 -21.06 -3.68 4.65
N PRO A 145 -21.72 -4.13 3.57
CA PRO A 145 -21.34 -5.36 2.88
C PRO A 145 -19.86 -5.36 2.48
N MET A 146 -19.22 -6.54 2.53
CA MET A 146 -17.81 -6.70 2.15
C MET A 146 -17.48 -6.16 0.75
N SER A 147 -18.42 -6.19 -0.20
CA SER A 147 -18.21 -5.64 -1.54
C SER A 147 -18.03 -4.12 -1.55
N ILE A 148 -18.75 -3.40 -0.68
CA ILE A 148 -18.57 -1.96 -0.49
C ILE A 148 -17.24 -1.71 0.21
N ALA A 149 -17.00 -2.37 1.35
CA ALA A 149 -15.75 -2.23 2.10
C ALA A 149 -14.52 -2.50 1.23
N LYS A 150 -14.56 -3.54 0.40
CA LYS A 150 -13.49 -3.88 -0.57
C LYS A 150 -13.29 -2.77 -1.60
N THR A 151 -14.36 -2.18 -2.11
CA THR A 151 -14.28 -1.07 -3.08
C THR A 151 -13.64 0.16 -2.44
N VAL A 152 -14.05 0.53 -1.23
CA VAL A 152 -13.49 1.67 -0.51
C VAL A 152 -12.03 1.42 -0.13
N LEU A 153 -11.72 0.21 0.34
CA LEU A 153 -10.36 -0.19 0.70
C LEU A 153 -9.41 -0.17 -0.50
N HIS A 154 -9.83 -0.69 -1.65
CA HIS A 154 -9.05 -0.60 -2.89
C HIS A 154 -8.80 0.84 -3.33
N LYS A 155 -9.80 1.73 -3.21
CA LYS A 155 -9.63 3.16 -3.52
C LYS A 155 -8.67 3.84 -2.55
N PHE A 156 -8.78 3.51 -1.26
CA PHE A 156 -7.90 4.03 -0.22
C PHE A 156 -6.44 3.61 -0.44
N VAL A 157 -6.18 2.31 -0.56
CA VAL A 157 -4.82 1.80 -0.77
C VAL A 157 -4.27 2.21 -2.13
N GLY A 158 -5.09 2.21 -3.19
CA GLY A 158 -4.67 2.70 -4.50
C GLY A 158 -4.31 4.19 -4.50
N TYR A 159 -4.99 5.01 -3.67
CA TYR A 159 -4.59 6.41 -3.49
C TYR A 159 -3.25 6.51 -2.75
N LEU A 160 -3.09 5.77 -1.64
CA LEU A 160 -1.84 5.73 -0.89
C LEU A 160 -0.67 5.32 -1.78
N GLU A 161 -0.81 4.25 -2.55
CA GLU A 161 0.20 3.74 -3.47
C GLU A 161 0.56 4.77 -4.54
N ALA A 162 -0.45 5.38 -5.18
CA ALA A 162 -0.21 6.38 -6.22
C ALA A 162 0.54 7.60 -5.65
N GLN A 163 0.09 8.14 -4.51
CA GLN A 163 0.74 9.30 -3.90
C GLN A 163 2.12 8.96 -3.36
N ALA A 164 2.30 7.80 -2.74
CA ALA A 164 3.62 7.38 -2.23
C ALA A 164 4.59 7.14 -3.39
N SER A 165 4.13 6.60 -4.51
CA SER A 165 4.93 6.47 -5.73
C SER A 165 5.41 7.84 -6.23
N GLU A 166 4.51 8.81 -6.35
CA GLU A 166 4.82 10.15 -6.88
C GLU A 166 5.65 11.01 -5.92
N LEU A 167 5.35 10.99 -4.63
CA LEU A 167 5.88 11.95 -3.65
C LEU A 167 6.99 11.38 -2.76
N ILE A 168 7.13 10.04 -2.69
CA ILE A 168 8.16 9.39 -1.88
C ILE A 168 9.13 8.62 -2.78
N TRP A 169 8.64 7.72 -3.61
CA TRP A 169 9.48 6.84 -4.43
C TRP A 169 10.22 7.61 -5.54
N LYS A 170 9.52 8.40 -6.35
CA LYS A 170 10.17 9.15 -7.44
C LYS A 170 11.21 10.16 -6.95
N PRO A 171 10.97 11.00 -5.93
CA PRO A 171 11.98 11.90 -5.39
C PRO A 171 13.20 11.16 -4.84
N ARG A 172 12.98 9.99 -4.22
CA ARG A 172 14.06 9.10 -3.78
C ARG A 172 14.92 8.60 -4.95
N CYS A 173 14.27 8.15 -6.02
CA CYS A 173 14.96 7.71 -7.23
C CYS A 173 15.76 8.87 -7.86
N SER A 174 15.18 10.06 -7.95
CA SER A 174 15.87 11.25 -8.45
C SER A 174 17.11 11.61 -7.62
N ALA A 175 17.01 11.60 -6.28
CA ALA A 175 18.15 11.85 -5.40
C ALA A 175 19.27 10.81 -5.59
N THR A 176 18.89 9.54 -5.75
CA THR A 176 19.85 8.46 -6.01
C THR A 176 20.54 8.65 -7.36
N ILE A 177 19.78 8.97 -8.42
CA ILE A 177 20.33 9.23 -9.77
C ILE A 177 21.26 10.44 -9.76
N ALA A 178 20.89 11.52 -9.08
CA ALA A 178 21.73 12.71 -8.96
C ALA A 178 23.06 12.37 -8.28
N TRP A 179 23.02 11.63 -7.18
CA TRP A 179 24.23 11.14 -6.52
C TRP A 179 25.06 10.23 -7.45
N GLU A 180 24.45 9.28 -8.14
CA GLU A 180 25.15 8.40 -9.10
C GLU A 180 25.89 9.18 -10.18
N GLN A 181 25.28 10.25 -10.71
CA GLN A 181 25.91 11.13 -11.69
C GLN A 181 27.17 11.81 -11.11
N THR A 182 27.14 12.24 -9.84
CA THR A 182 28.35 12.81 -9.19
C THR A 182 29.48 11.80 -9.02
N GLN A 183 29.14 10.51 -8.92
CA GLN A 183 30.10 9.41 -8.81
C GLN A 183 30.52 8.83 -10.17
N GLY A 184 30.04 9.40 -11.29
CA GLY A 184 30.32 8.89 -12.63
C GLY A 184 29.68 7.52 -12.92
N ILE A 185 28.63 7.16 -12.18
CA ILE A 185 27.87 5.91 -12.34
C ILE A 185 26.71 6.17 -13.31
N PHE A 186 26.79 5.58 -14.50
CA PHE A 186 25.76 5.70 -15.53
C PHE A 186 25.08 4.35 -15.82
N ALA A 187 23.97 4.36 -16.55
CA ALA A 187 23.24 3.14 -16.92
C ALA A 187 24.14 2.06 -17.56
N LYS A 188 25.09 2.48 -18.41
CA LYS A 188 26.11 1.59 -19.02
C LYS A 188 27.01 0.89 -18.00
N ASN A 189 27.25 1.49 -16.84
CA ASN A 189 28.04 0.90 -15.76
C ASN A 189 27.24 -0.19 -15.04
N LYS A 190 25.91 -0.07 -15.01
CA LYS A 190 25.00 -0.99 -14.29
C LYS A 190 24.68 -2.25 -15.10
N THR A 191 24.70 -2.17 -16.42
CA THR A 191 24.44 -3.33 -17.27
C THR A 191 25.60 -4.34 -17.21
N SER A 192 25.26 -5.59 -16.90
CA SER A 192 26.13 -6.76 -17.04
C SER A 192 25.44 -7.69 -18.03
N LYS A 193 26.17 -8.17 -19.06
CA LYS A 193 25.66 -9.28 -19.87
C LYS A 193 25.46 -10.46 -18.93
N TYR A 194 24.21 -10.89 -18.74
CA TYR A 194 23.92 -12.13 -18.03
C TYR A 194 24.51 -13.29 -18.84
N THR A 195 25.52 -13.96 -18.29
CA THR A 195 26.19 -15.13 -18.89
C THR A 195 25.78 -16.45 -18.23
N GLY A 196 24.73 -16.44 -17.40
CA GLY A 196 24.25 -17.64 -16.73
C GLY A 196 23.47 -18.58 -17.67
N PRO A 197 23.40 -19.89 -17.39
CA PRO A 197 22.55 -20.80 -18.11
C PRO A 197 21.09 -20.32 -18.07
N ARG A 198 20.41 -20.39 -19.21
CA ARG A 198 18.99 -20.05 -19.33
C ARG A 198 18.19 -21.21 -18.72
N ALA A 199 17.84 -21.11 -17.45
CA ALA A 199 17.02 -22.13 -16.79
C ALA A 199 15.62 -22.14 -17.42
N THR A 200 15.20 -23.32 -17.91
CA THR A 200 13.84 -23.58 -18.37
C THR A 200 12.91 -23.51 -17.16
N ILE A 201 11.99 -22.54 -17.16
CA ILE A 201 11.00 -22.39 -16.07
C ILE A 201 10.05 -23.58 -16.14
N VAL A 202 10.17 -24.52 -15.20
CA VAL A 202 9.08 -25.44 -14.83
C VAL A 202 8.31 -24.74 -13.72
N ALA A 203 7.01 -24.52 -13.96
CA ALA A 203 6.12 -23.90 -12.99
C ALA A 203 6.02 -24.78 -11.73
N GLN A 204 6.54 -24.30 -10.61
CA GLN A 204 6.15 -24.79 -9.29
C GLN A 204 5.41 -23.67 -8.56
N SER A 205 4.11 -23.91 -8.35
CA SER A 205 3.32 -23.15 -7.39
C SER A 205 3.80 -23.47 -5.99
N GLN A 206 4.24 -22.49 -5.21
CA GLN A 206 4.21 -22.61 -3.76
C GLN A 206 4.28 -21.26 -3.05
N VAL A 207 3.45 -21.20 -2.02
CA VAL A 207 3.29 -20.24 -0.93
C VAL A 207 4.63 -19.68 -0.43
N LEU A 208 4.73 -18.36 -0.25
CA LEU A 208 5.94 -17.70 0.22
C LEU A 208 5.95 -17.62 1.76
N ASP A 209 6.78 -18.49 2.34
CA ASP A 209 7.22 -18.45 3.73
C ASP A 209 8.25 -17.31 3.91
N ARG A 210 8.06 -16.45 4.92
CA ARG A 210 8.91 -15.29 5.19
C ARG A 210 10.13 -15.72 6.03
N THR A 211 11.25 -16.04 5.38
CA THR A 211 12.58 -15.95 6.00
C THR A 211 13.63 -15.51 4.98
N ALA A 212 14.01 -14.23 5.00
CA ALA A 212 15.30 -13.77 4.49
C ALA A 212 15.63 -12.37 5.05
N THR A 213 16.35 -12.34 6.17
CA THR A 213 17.14 -11.19 6.60
C THR A 213 18.39 -11.11 5.71
N GLY A 214 18.35 -10.26 4.68
CA GLY A 214 19.50 -9.93 3.84
C GLY A 214 19.43 -8.45 3.46
N GLY A 215 20.52 -7.69 3.62
CA GLY A 215 20.54 -6.24 3.39
C GLY A 215 20.25 -5.86 1.93
N TRP A 216 19.30 -4.93 1.75
CA TRP A 216 18.59 -4.61 0.50
C TRP A 216 19.23 -3.53 -0.39
N CYS A 217 20.52 -3.28 -0.23
CA CYS A 217 21.24 -2.27 -1.01
C CYS A 217 21.38 -2.62 -2.52
N THR A 218 20.80 -3.73 -2.96
CA THR A 218 21.05 -4.33 -4.28
C THR A 218 19.81 -4.95 -4.94
N GLU A 219 18.60 -4.74 -4.42
CA GLU A 219 17.39 -5.37 -4.97
C GLU A 219 16.40 -4.34 -5.52
N GLU A 220 16.27 -4.38 -6.84
CA GLU A 220 15.15 -3.86 -7.64
C GLU A 220 14.90 -2.34 -7.64
N PHE A 221 15.85 -1.59 -8.20
CA PHE A 221 15.48 -0.43 -9.03
C PHE A 221 15.32 -0.90 -10.47
N GLY A 222 14.25 -1.66 -10.72
CA GLY A 222 13.72 -1.82 -12.06
C GLY A 222 13.21 -0.47 -12.54
N LEU A 223 13.81 0.03 -13.61
CA LEU A 223 13.15 0.99 -14.50
C LEU A 223 11.84 0.38 -15.02
#